data_AF-A0A9E0BR83-F1
#
_entry.id   AF-A0A9E0BR83-F1
#
_cell.length_a   1.000
_cell.length_b   1.000
_cell.length_c   1.000
_cell.angle_alpha   90.00
_cell.angle_beta   90.00
_cell.angle_gamma   90.00
#
_symmetry.space_group_name_H-M   'P 1'
#
loop_
_entity.id
_entity.type
_entity.pdbx_description
1 polymer ?
#
loop_
_entity_poly.entity_id
_entity_poly.type
_entity_poly.pdbx_seq_one_letter_code
_entity_poly.pdbx_strand_id
1 'polypeptide(L)'
;MRTIEDDLADLVSEFDLLEDWEERYRYVIDLGKDLAPLTDAERSETNKVRGCASQVWLVTEPHADGSVTFRGDSDAHIVSGLIAVVL
;
A
#
# COMPACT_ATOMS: atom_id res chain seq x y z
N MET A 1 12.82 15.42 -7.33
CA MET A 1 12.42 14.00 -7.37
C MET A 1 12.97 13.40 -6.10
N ARG A 2 12.10 12.91 -5.21
CA ARG A 2 12.52 12.25 -3.97
C ARG A 2 13.00 10.83 -4.29
N THR A 3 13.86 10.26 -3.45
CA THR A 3 14.25 8.85 -3.55
C THR A 3 13.45 7.99 -2.58
N ILE A 4 13.51 6.67 -2.75
CA ILE A 4 12.88 5.72 -1.83
C ILE A 4 13.45 5.89 -0.41
N GLU A 5 14.73 6.22 -0.27
CA GLU A 5 15.35 6.48 1.03
C GLU A 5 14.78 7.72 1.72
N ASP A 6 14.46 8.78 0.97
CA ASP A 6 13.81 9.97 1.53
C ASP A 6 12.41 9.62 2.07
N ASP A 7 11.61 8.88 1.30
CA ASP A 7 10.24 8.52 1.68
C ASP A 7 10.22 7.51 2.84
N LEU A 8 11.16 6.55 2.88
CA LEU A 8 11.33 5.64 4.02
C LEU A 8 11.77 6.37 5.28
N ALA A 9 12.64 7.38 5.17
CA ALA A 9 13.07 8.18 6.32
C ALA A 9 11.91 9.00 6.91
N ASP A 10 11.07 9.60 6.06
CA ASP A 10 9.84 10.27 6.47
C ASP A 10 8.91 9.29 7.20
N LEU A 11 8.64 8.12 6.61
CA LEU A 11 7.78 7.08 7.21
C LEU A 11 8.30 6.62 8.58
N VAL A 12 9.60 6.34 8.71
CA VAL A 12 10.22 5.95 9.98
C VAL A 12 10.08 7.08 11.01
N SER A 13 10.34 8.33 10.62
CA SER A 13 10.18 9.48 11.51
C SER A 13 8.73 9.63 12.00
N GLU A 14 7.74 9.38 11.14
CA GLU A 14 6.34 9.42 11.53
C GLU A 14 5.99 8.31 12.53
N PHE A 15 6.46 7.08 12.31
CA PHE A 15 6.27 5.97 13.25
C PHE A 15 6.98 6.18 14.61
N ASP A 16 8.15 6.83 14.63
CA ASP A 16 8.90 7.13 15.85
C ASP A 16 8.18 8.14 16.75
N LEU A 17 7.33 9.01 16.17
CA LEU A 17 6.48 9.94 16.93
C LEU A 17 5.28 9.24 17.59
N LEU A 18 4.92 8.04 17.15
CA LEU A 18 3.80 7.26 17.69
C LEU A 18 4.32 6.35 18.81
N GLU A 19 4.01 6.70 20.06
CA GLU A 19 4.49 5.96 21.24
C GLU A 19 3.67 4.69 21.52
N ASP A 20 2.37 4.71 21.19
CA ASP A 20 1.45 3.62 21.48
C ASP A 20 1.22 2.68 20.27
N TRP A 21 1.04 1.39 20.57
CA TRP A 21 0.77 0.38 19.56
C TRP A 21 -0.56 0.62 18.83
N GLU A 22 -1.61 1.06 19.53
CA GLU A 22 -2.91 1.30 18.89
C GLU A 22 -2.84 2.48 17.92
N GLU A 23 -2.01 3.50 18.22
CA GLU A 23 -1.75 4.62 17.32
C GLU A 23 -1.01 4.18 16.07
N ARG A 24 0.06 3.37 16.20
CA ARG A 24 0.78 2.80 15.05
C ARG A 24 -0.13 1.95 14.18
N TYR A 25 -0.97 1.12 14.79
CA TYR A 25 -1.93 0.28 14.08
C TYR A 25 -2.97 1.11 13.32
N ARG A 26 -3.48 2.18 13.93
CA ARG A 26 -4.42 3.11 13.30
C ARG A 26 -3.77 3.86 12.14
N TYR A 27 -2.55 4.33 12.31
CA TYR A 27 -1.79 5.02 11.28
C TYR A 27 -1.58 4.14 10.05
N VAL A 28 -1.22 2.86 10.21
CA VAL A 28 -1.16 1.91 9.08
C VAL A 28 -2.50 1.81 8.36
N ILE A 29 -3.61 1.68 9.08
CA ILE A 29 -4.95 1.64 8.46
C ILE A 29 -5.24 2.93 7.68
N ASP A 30 -4.84 4.09 8.21
CA ASP A 30 -5.08 5.38 7.57
C ASP A 30 -4.27 5.52 6.27
N LEU A 31 -3.00 5.07 6.22
CA LEU A 31 -2.22 5.01 4.99
C LEU A 31 -2.94 4.23 3.88
N GLY A 32 -3.60 3.12 4.23
CA GLY A 32 -4.37 2.32 3.28
C GLY A 32 -5.63 3.01 2.72
N LYS A 33 -6.15 4.04 3.39
CA LYS A 33 -7.32 4.81 2.92
C LYS A 33 -6.96 5.81 1.83
N ASP A 34 -5.70 6.24 1.80
CA ASP A 34 -5.19 7.21 0.82
C ASP A 34 -4.77 6.54 -0.51
N LEU A 35 -4.77 5.20 -0.54
CA LEU A 35 -4.52 4.45 -1.78
C LEU A 35 -5.57 4.73 -2.83
N ALA A 36 -5.12 4.88 -4.08
CA ALA A 36 -6.00 5.00 -5.23
C ALA A 36 -6.88 3.74 -5.35
N PRO A 37 -8.21 3.88 -5.38
CA PRO A 37 -9.10 2.73 -5.38
C PRO A 37 -8.94 1.92 -6.67
N LEU A 38 -9.08 0.60 -6.56
CA LEU A 38 -9.20 -0.28 -7.72
C LEU A 38 -10.66 -0.32 -8.19
N THR A 39 -10.84 -0.42 -9.50
CA THR A 39 -12.16 -0.68 -10.10
C THR A 39 -12.57 -2.14 -9.89
N ASP A 40 -13.86 -2.45 -10.04
CA ASP A 40 -14.35 -3.83 -9.93
C ASP A 40 -13.71 -4.77 -10.97
N ALA A 41 -13.35 -4.26 -12.16
CA ALA A 41 -12.65 -5.03 -13.18
C ALA A 41 -11.18 -5.31 -12.80
N GLU A 42 -10.57 -4.42 -12.04
CA GLU A 42 -9.20 -4.57 -11.55
C GLU A 42 -9.10 -5.54 -10.37
N ARG A 43 -10.18 -5.68 -9.58
CA ARG A 43 -10.34 -6.73 -8.56
C ARG A 43 -10.61 -8.11 -9.18
N SER A 44 -9.75 -8.52 -10.12
CA SER A 44 -9.85 -9.77 -10.87
C SER A 44 -8.83 -10.82 -10.42
N GLU A 45 -9.04 -12.08 -10.81
CA GLU A 45 -8.09 -13.18 -10.52
C GLU A 45 -6.71 -12.95 -11.16
N THR A 46 -6.60 -12.16 -12.23
CA THR A 46 -5.32 -11.81 -12.87
C THR A 46 -4.45 -10.94 -11.97
N ASN A 47 -5.05 -10.01 -11.24
CA ASN A 47 -4.34 -9.09 -10.35
C ASN A 47 -4.24 -9.63 -8.92
N LYS A 48 -4.79 -10.82 -8.65
CA LYS A 48 -4.90 -11.36 -7.30
C LYS A 48 -3.57 -11.90 -6.80
N VAL A 49 -3.12 -11.37 -5.66
CA VAL A 49 -1.93 -11.85 -4.95
C VAL A 49 -2.32 -13.07 -4.10
N ARG A 50 -1.58 -14.17 -4.27
CA ARG A 50 -1.85 -15.43 -3.56
C ARG A 50 -0.95 -15.58 -2.34
N GLY A 51 -1.47 -16.23 -1.30
CA GLY A 51 -0.74 -16.50 -0.05
C GLY A 51 -1.02 -15.49 1.06
N CYS A 52 -1.76 -14.42 0.79
CA CYS A 52 -2.28 -13.52 1.81
C CYS A 52 -3.45 -14.17 2.56
N ALA A 53 -3.61 -13.84 3.84
CA ALA A 53 -4.76 -14.28 4.65
C ALA A 53 -6.07 -13.59 4.26
N SER A 54 -5.97 -12.43 3.60
CA SER A 54 -7.07 -11.64 3.05
C SER A 54 -7.00 -11.63 1.51
N GLN A 55 -8.03 -11.16 0.84
CA GLN A 55 -7.97 -10.92 -0.60
C GLN A 55 -7.13 -9.68 -0.87
N VAL A 56 -6.11 -9.82 -1.72
CA VAL A 56 -5.22 -8.74 -2.13
C VAL A 56 -5.17 -8.70 -3.64
N TRP A 57 -5.24 -7.50 -4.20
CA TRP A 57 -5.05 -7.25 -5.63
C TRP A 57 -3.94 -6.23 -5.85
N LEU A 58 -3.11 -6.45 -6.87
CA LEU A 58 -2.05 -5.56 -7.29
C LEU A 58 -2.12 -5.36 -8.80
N VAL A 59 -2.40 -4.13 -9.23
CA VAL A 59 -2.37 -3.71 -10.63
C VAL A 59 -0.97 -3.17 -10.94
N THR A 60 -0.43 -3.57 -12.08
CA THR A 60 0.87 -3.14 -12.59
C THR A 60 0.70 -2.36 -13.88
N GLU A 61 1.17 -1.12 -13.91
CA GLU A 61 1.03 -0.20 -15.04
C GLU A 61 2.41 0.18 -15.58
N PRO A 62 2.90 -0.48 -16.62
CA PRO A 62 4.16 -0.12 -17.25
C PRO A 62 4.03 1.17 -18.06
N HIS A 63 5.04 2.03 -17.98
CA HIS A 63 5.14 3.29 -18.71
C HIS A 63 6.13 3.19 -19.88
N ALA A 64 6.03 4.13 -20.83
CA ALA A 64 6.87 4.16 -22.02
C ALA A 64 8.37 4.42 -21.73
N ASP A 65 8.68 5.00 -20.58
CA ASP A 65 10.06 5.24 -20.12
C ASP A 65 10.68 4.04 -19.41
N GLY A 66 9.95 2.92 -19.31
CA GLY A 66 10.36 1.70 -18.64
C GLY A 66 10.10 1.67 -17.14
N SER A 67 9.51 2.73 -16.56
CA SER A 67 9.04 2.72 -15.18
C SER A 67 7.73 1.92 -15.06
N VAL A 68 7.37 1.55 -13.82
CA VAL A 68 6.13 0.83 -13.51
C VAL A 68 5.45 1.51 -12.33
N THR A 69 4.17 1.80 -12.45
CA THR A 69 3.33 2.20 -11.33
C THR A 69 2.55 1.00 -10.81
N PHE A 70 2.44 0.90 -9.50
CA PHE A 70 1.66 -0.13 -8.83
C PHE A 70 0.47 0.52 -8.13
N ARG A 71 -0.68 -0.15 -8.19
CA ARG A 71 -1.85 0.17 -7.36
C ARG A 71 -2.29 -1.10 -6.68
N GLY A 72 -2.66 -1.04 -5.41
CA GLY A 72 -3.07 -2.22 -4.67
C GLY A 72 -4.26 -1.95 -3.76
N ASP A 73 -4.96 -3.02 -3.43
CA ASP A 73 -6.14 -2.97 -2.56
C ASP A 73 -6.33 -4.33 -1.86
N SER A 74 -7.08 -4.32 -0.76
CA SER A 74 -7.38 -5.50 0.03
C SER A 74 -8.75 -5.40 0.68
N ASP A 75 -9.44 -6.53 0.83
CA ASP A 75 -10.71 -6.61 1.56
C ASP A 75 -10.54 -6.43 3.09
N ALA A 76 -9.30 -6.51 3.59
CA ALA A 76 -8.93 -6.19 4.96
C ALA A 76 -8.21 -4.84 5.07
N HIS A 77 -8.73 -3.93 5.92
CA HIS A 77 -8.18 -2.59 6.12
C HIS A 77 -6.71 -2.57 6.54
N ILE A 78 -6.31 -3.43 7.49
CA ILE A 78 -4.91 -3.49 7.94
C ILE A 78 -3.98 -3.94 6.81
N VAL A 79 -4.42 -4.86 5.97
CA VAL A 79 -3.61 -5.33 4.84
C VAL A 79 -3.54 -4.26 3.74
N SER A 80 -4.61 -3.48 3.53
CA SER A 80 -4.55 -2.30 2.65
C SER A 80 -3.52 -1.27 3.14
N GLY A 81 -3.44 -1.06 4.46
CA GLY A 81 -2.39 -0.24 5.07
C GLY A 81 -0.98 -0.77 4.84
N LEU A 82 -0.78 -2.08 4.96
CA LEU A 82 0.52 -2.71 4.68
C LEU A 82 0.90 -2.63 3.19
N ILE A 83 -0.09 -2.66 2.29
CA ILE A 83 0.14 -2.40 0.86
C ILE A 83 0.66 -0.97 0.68
N ALA A 84 0.06 0.02 1.34
CA ALA A 84 0.50 1.41 1.25
C ALA A 84 1.95 1.64 1.71
N VAL A 85 2.43 0.85 2.68
CA VAL A 85 3.84 0.91 3.14
C VAL A 85 4.81 0.29 2.12
N VAL A 86 4.35 -0.65 1.30
CA VAL A 86 5.18 -1.36 0.32
C VAL A 86 5.24 -0.64 -1.03
N LEU A 87 4.22 0.16 -1.35
CA LEU A 87 4.10 0.95 -2.58
C LEU A 87 4.95 2.22 -2.51
#